data_AF-W7KR74-F1
#
_entry.id   AF-W7KR74-F1
#
_cell.length_a   1.000
_cell.length_b   1.000
_cell.length_c   1.000
_cell.angle_alpha   90.00
_cell.angle_beta   90.00
_cell.angle_gamma   90.00
#
_symmetry.space_group_name_H-M   'P 1'
#
loop_
_entity.id
_entity.type
_entity.pdbx_description
1 polymer ?
#
loop_
_entity_poly.entity_id
_entity_poly.type
_entity_poly.pdbx_seq_one_letter_code
_entity_poly.pdbx_strand_id
1 'polypeptide(L)'
;MRSLKRWTLLLICFILLIPISASAEESCSGIKKGQKIWWDGVELKPGQIGRLTVARDTYLYKPEGEFKVTARVLKAGEKYRIYAFKPGMLSVGGGLYVDRDAKVKYETPSKGKLSNLKCANPDWYKPAPSPVKPPNDETKEETPSPKPQEPAEPMTWKLEYKGKQNVSDRELAPYYLKNLNTYELKFQTGYPIKIYVTDDYINRFGEGYAYEEIGEMMASLSEVRKMKPFEDMKSSLRFYFYTNESQTSLPKDSQAFAGYQDNRNGGRDYYIVMNGSTMPYDFRATLQHEIYHYFDQNTYIGHHQYQNVFQNYWGPDYRFWLMEGAAEYSCYFLHSYPENTKNGLRKQMVQPAKESIIAYAKQQGGNEKDLLWENELNSFDDIMNASGNNYGITLSLFWYLTEMYGYENIYQYVEDVKNTFWNQSAISQIEKDKMAKKHFGKTEKDVLNDWVQYFDTFNGELKERFDIKTGTVNHIMNIDDPLLPANIRQELEGGTSRGKLFVVNLKEWNPDYNYKQMHEFRNKATWEFELRAPGELSVKAQLTGGFFSDSVLTNGDVLNAWSIAIPPEEASKLQSGIAYTLHVDNNNSGFEWVISEELAITFK
;
A
#
# COMPACT_ATOMS: atom_id res chain seq x y z
N MET A 1 -28.33 55.70 -38.40
CA MET A 1 -27.39 56.72 -37.87
C MET A 1 -28.02 57.36 -36.65
N ARG A 2 -27.46 57.48 -35.44
CA ARG A 2 -26.17 57.22 -34.78
C ARG A 2 -26.52 57.08 -33.27
N SER A 3 -26.21 55.97 -32.60
CA SER A 3 -25.02 55.67 -31.77
C SER A 3 -24.99 56.29 -30.36
N LEU A 4 -24.85 55.38 -29.38
CA LEU A 4 -23.97 55.41 -28.21
C LEU A 4 -23.86 56.70 -27.38
N LYS A 5 -24.16 56.57 -26.07
CA LYS A 5 -23.19 56.70 -24.95
C LYS A 5 -23.92 56.66 -23.60
N ARG A 6 -23.81 55.54 -22.87
CA ARG A 6 -24.10 55.43 -21.43
C ARG A 6 -22.97 54.65 -20.75
N TRP A 7 -21.83 55.30 -20.53
CA TRP A 7 -20.73 54.76 -19.70
C TRP A 7 -19.89 55.93 -19.20
N THR A 8 -20.35 56.65 -18.16
CA THR A 8 -19.50 57.49 -17.31
C THR A 8 -20.28 57.92 -16.07
N LEU A 9 -20.49 57.03 -15.10
CA LEU A 9 -20.68 57.40 -13.69
C LEU A 9 -20.63 56.14 -12.81
N LEU A 10 -19.43 55.56 -12.64
CA LEU A 10 -19.14 54.55 -11.61
C LEU A 10 -17.61 54.47 -11.44
N LEU A 11 -17.02 55.61 -11.08
CA LEU A 11 -15.58 55.74 -10.85
C LEU A 11 -15.31 56.64 -9.63
N ILE A 12 -15.92 56.29 -8.49
CA ILE A 12 -15.53 56.64 -7.10
C ILE A 12 -16.32 55.66 -6.21
N CYS A 13 -15.76 54.46 -5.94
CA CYS A 13 -16.14 53.58 -4.82
C CYS A 13 -15.27 52.30 -4.73
N PHE A 14 -14.27 52.12 -5.60
CA PHE A 14 -13.43 50.91 -5.62
C PHE A 14 -11.97 51.18 -5.26
N ILE A 15 -11.74 52.04 -4.26
CA ILE A 15 -10.46 52.12 -3.54
C ILE A 15 -10.80 51.83 -2.08
N LEU A 16 -10.74 50.55 -1.70
CA LEU A 16 -10.65 49.99 -0.35
C LEU A 16 -11.18 48.55 -0.45
N LEU A 17 -10.32 47.60 -0.83
CA LEU A 17 -10.43 46.15 -0.54
C LEU A 17 -9.25 45.45 -1.26
N ILE A 18 -8.03 45.68 -0.76
CA ILE A 18 -6.87 44.83 -1.10
C ILE A 18 -6.78 43.80 0.03
N PRO A 19 -6.90 42.48 -0.23
CA PRO A 19 -6.61 41.47 0.77
C PRO A 19 -5.09 41.40 0.96
N ILE A 20 -4.61 41.79 2.14
CA ILE A 20 -3.20 41.62 2.53
C ILE A 20 -3.03 40.15 2.95
N SER A 21 -2.44 39.33 2.08
CA SER A 21 -2.00 37.98 2.43
C SER A 21 -0.76 38.05 3.31
N ALA A 22 -0.96 38.05 4.64
CA ALA A 22 0.11 37.94 5.62
C ALA A 22 0.61 36.49 5.66
N SER A 23 1.79 36.22 5.11
CA SER A 23 2.60 35.08 5.53
C SER A 23 2.92 35.29 7.01
N ALA A 24 2.42 34.42 7.88
CA ALA A 24 2.81 34.43 9.29
C ALA A 24 4.26 33.96 9.39
N GLU A 25 5.22 34.85 9.17
CA GLU A 25 6.50 34.75 9.85
C GLU A 25 6.19 34.53 11.33
N GLU A 26 6.87 33.59 11.98
CA GLU A 26 6.88 33.47 13.45
C GLU A 26 7.60 34.70 14.03
N SER A 27 7.00 35.87 13.84
CA SER A 27 7.44 37.14 14.40
C SER A 27 7.16 37.05 15.89
N CYS A 28 8.21 36.82 16.68
CA CYS A 28 8.16 37.00 18.13
C CYS A 28 8.00 38.47 18.55
N SER A 29 7.68 39.38 17.61
CA SER A 29 7.45 40.79 17.88
C SER A 29 6.35 40.98 18.93
N GLY A 30 6.69 41.67 20.02
CA GLY A 30 5.77 41.95 21.12
C GLY A 30 5.60 40.83 22.15
N ILE A 31 6.24 39.66 21.98
CA ILE A 31 6.26 38.59 22.99
C ILE A 31 7.60 38.58 23.72
N LYS A 32 7.58 38.84 25.03
CA LYS A 32 8.79 38.79 25.86
C LYS A 32 9.06 37.36 26.36
N LYS A 33 10.35 37.02 26.53
CA LYS A 33 10.75 35.79 27.23
C LYS A 33 10.12 35.77 28.64
N GLY A 34 9.50 34.65 29.01
CA GLY A 34 8.73 34.47 30.25
C GLY A 34 7.29 34.98 30.22
N GLN A 35 6.82 35.54 29.10
CA GLN A 35 5.44 36.04 29.00
C GLN A 35 4.41 34.90 29.07
N LYS A 36 3.40 35.06 29.93
CA LYS A 36 2.30 34.09 30.00
C LYS A 36 1.44 34.17 28.75
N ILE A 37 1.25 33.04 28.09
CA ILE A 37 0.36 32.90 26.95
C ILE A 37 -0.97 32.32 27.42
N TRP A 38 -2.07 32.95 27.04
CA TRP A 38 -3.41 32.57 27.49
C TRP A 38 -4.22 31.90 26.38
N TRP A 39 -4.93 30.84 26.75
CA TRP A 39 -5.86 30.10 25.90
C TRP A 39 -7.19 29.93 26.63
N ASP A 40 -8.19 30.70 26.19
CA ASP A 40 -9.56 30.77 26.72
C ASP A 40 -9.58 30.94 28.25
N GLY A 41 -8.84 31.95 28.73
CA GLY A 41 -8.77 32.29 30.14
C GLY A 41 -7.85 31.42 30.98
N VAL A 42 -7.17 30.43 30.40
CA VAL A 42 -6.20 29.56 31.11
C VAL A 42 -4.81 29.72 30.51
N GLU A 43 -3.78 29.74 31.34
CA GLU A 43 -2.39 29.78 30.87
C GLU A 43 -2.05 28.51 30.08
N LEU A 44 -1.61 28.69 28.83
CA LEU A 44 -1.04 27.67 27.96
C LEU A 44 0.39 27.40 28.44
N LYS A 45 0.67 26.16 28.86
CA LYS A 45 1.97 25.79 29.43
C LYS A 45 2.88 25.15 28.38
N PRO A 46 4.21 25.31 28.48
CA PRO A 46 5.15 24.56 27.66
C PRO A 46 4.90 23.04 27.77
N GLY A 47 4.90 22.34 26.63
CA GLY A 47 4.60 20.90 26.55
C GLY A 47 3.10 20.55 26.54
N GLN A 48 2.20 21.53 26.70
CA GLN A 48 0.77 21.31 26.53
C GLN A 48 0.43 21.19 25.03
N ILE A 49 -0.08 20.04 24.61
CA ILE A 49 -0.49 19.77 23.22
C ILE A 49 -1.98 20.06 22.97
N GLY A 50 -2.77 20.16 24.04
CA GLY A 50 -4.19 20.44 23.94
C GLY A 50 -4.89 20.65 25.28
N ARG A 51 -6.23 20.64 25.24
CA ARG A 51 -7.10 20.74 26.41
C ARG A 51 -8.23 19.74 26.29
N LEU A 52 -8.52 19.08 27.39
CA LEU A 52 -9.68 18.25 27.61
C LEU A 52 -10.80 19.09 28.22
N THR A 53 -12.03 18.92 27.73
CA THR A 53 -13.25 19.29 28.45
C THR A 53 -14.06 18.02 28.70
N VAL A 54 -14.41 17.75 29.95
CA VAL A 54 -15.19 16.58 30.33
C VAL A 54 -16.65 16.83 29.92
N ALA A 55 -17.17 16.07 28.97
CA ALA A 55 -18.56 16.19 28.51
C ALA A 55 -19.54 15.42 29.41
N ARG A 56 -19.09 14.29 29.98
CA ARG A 56 -19.83 13.47 30.95
C ARG A 56 -18.87 12.94 32.01
N ASP A 57 -19.37 12.66 33.20
CA ASP A 57 -18.57 12.11 34.29
C ASP A 57 -17.73 10.92 33.81
N THR A 58 -16.43 10.95 34.10
CA THR A 58 -15.46 9.95 33.66
C THR A 58 -14.40 9.73 34.74
N TYR A 59 -13.54 8.73 34.57
CA TYR A 59 -12.49 8.41 35.54
C TYR A 59 -11.15 8.99 35.12
N LEU A 60 -10.44 9.55 36.09
CA LEU A 60 -9.01 9.82 36.02
C LEU A 60 -8.30 8.64 36.67
N TYR A 61 -7.34 8.04 35.97
CA TYR A 61 -6.62 6.86 36.48
C TYR A 61 -5.12 7.01 36.34
N LYS A 62 -4.41 6.22 37.15
CA LYS A 62 -2.97 6.02 37.09
C LYS A 62 -2.71 4.58 36.61
N PRO A 63 -1.88 4.36 35.58
CA PRO A 63 -1.51 3.03 35.15
C PRO A 63 -0.54 2.40 36.16
N GLU A 64 -0.83 1.17 36.57
CA GLU A 64 0.03 0.34 37.41
C GLU A 64 0.17 -1.04 36.74
N GLY A 65 1.25 -1.21 35.97
CA GLY A 65 1.40 -2.37 35.08
C GLY A 65 0.30 -2.39 34.01
N GLU A 66 -0.41 -3.51 33.91
CA GLU A 66 -1.55 -3.69 32.99
C GLU A 66 -2.87 -3.12 33.53
N PHE A 67 -2.92 -2.69 34.79
CA PHE A 67 -4.14 -2.25 35.45
C PHE A 67 -4.30 -0.73 35.47
N LYS A 68 -5.56 -0.26 35.40
CA LYS A 68 -5.93 1.15 35.60
C LYS A 68 -6.43 1.35 37.03
N VAL A 69 -5.66 2.03 37.87
CA VAL A 69 -6.09 2.39 39.23
C VAL A 69 -6.79 3.74 39.19
N THR A 70 -8.07 3.77 39.58
CA THR A 70 -8.86 5.00 39.59
C THR A 70 -8.31 5.97 40.64
N ALA A 71 -7.85 7.14 40.19
CA ALA A 71 -7.39 8.22 41.06
C ALA A 71 -8.57 9.06 41.58
N ARG A 72 -9.50 9.44 40.70
CA ARG A 72 -10.80 10.07 41.05
C ARG A 72 -11.76 10.12 39.88
N VAL A 73 -13.02 10.48 40.15
CA VAL A 73 -14.00 10.85 39.12
C VAL A 73 -13.78 12.30 38.70
N LEU A 74 -13.75 12.53 37.39
CA LEU A 74 -13.83 13.83 36.76
C LEU A 74 -15.28 14.18 36.45
N LYS A 75 -15.69 15.41 36.76
CA LYS A 75 -17.07 15.86 36.59
C LYS A 75 -17.28 16.56 35.25
N ALA A 76 -18.48 16.40 34.68
CA ALA A 76 -18.87 17.14 33.48
C ALA A 76 -18.62 18.65 33.64
N GLY A 77 -18.03 19.26 32.62
CA GLY A 77 -17.60 20.67 32.60
C GLY A 77 -16.17 20.92 33.06
N GLU A 78 -15.52 19.98 33.75
CA GLU A 78 -14.12 20.16 34.15
C GLU A 78 -13.18 20.22 32.93
N LYS A 79 -12.08 20.97 33.06
CA LYS A 79 -11.09 21.17 32.00
C LYS A 79 -9.69 20.79 32.45
N TYR A 80 -8.96 20.06 31.62
CA TYR A 80 -7.59 19.61 31.91
C TYR A 80 -6.64 19.91 30.75
N ARG A 81 -5.38 20.19 31.06
CA ARG A 81 -4.32 20.29 30.05
C ARG A 81 -3.97 18.89 29.57
N ILE A 82 -3.69 18.72 28.28
CA ILE A 82 -3.19 17.46 27.72
C ILE A 82 -1.74 17.63 27.32
N TYR A 83 -0.91 16.66 27.68
CA TYR A 83 0.54 16.68 27.46
C TYR A 83 1.04 15.59 26.51
N ALA A 84 0.29 14.49 26.36
CA ALA A 84 0.64 13.40 25.48
C ALA A 84 -0.60 12.56 25.13
N PHE A 85 -0.54 11.88 23.98
CA PHE A 85 -1.44 10.79 23.65
C PHE A 85 -0.85 9.46 24.10
N LYS A 86 -1.72 8.56 24.54
CA LYS A 86 -1.45 7.11 24.64
C LYS A 86 -2.56 6.35 23.91
N PRO A 87 -2.35 5.08 23.51
CA PRO A 87 -3.41 4.27 22.90
C PRO A 87 -4.71 4.33 23.70
N GLY A 88 -5.76 4.92 23.11
CA GLY A 88 -7.06 5.12 23.74
C GLY A 88 -7.13 6.10 24.92
N MET A 89 -6.07 6.86 25.24
CA MET A 89 -5.97 7.65 26.49
C MET A 89 -5.30 9.02 26.29
N LEU A 90 -5.68 10.00 27.12
CA LEU A 90 -5.13 11.35 27.14
C LEU A 90 -4.38 11.60 28.45
N SER A 91 -3.10 11.98 28.38
CA SER A 91 -2.28 12.31 29.56
C SER A 91 -2.59 13.71 30.06
N VAL A 92 -3.04 13.83 31.32
CA VAL A 92 -3.30 15.12 31.97
C VAL A 92 -2.11 15.63 32.81
N GLY A 93 -0.97 14.93 32.75
CA GLY A 93 0.23 15.21 33.55
C GLY A 93 0.27 14.41 34.86
N GLY A 94 1.45 14.37 35.50
CA GLY A 94 1.64 13.66 36.78
C GLY A 94 1.45 12.13 36.71
N GLY A 95 1.55 11.53 35.51
CA GLY A 95 1.28 10.10 35.29
C GLY A 95 -0.21 9.74 35.32
N LEU A 96 -1.11 10.71 35.18
CA LEU A 96 -2.55 10.51 35.19
C LEU A 96 -3.15 10.60 33.78
N TYR A 97 -4.19 9.81 33.54
CA TYR A 97 -4.79 9.61 32.22
C TYR A 97 -6.31 9.54 32.29
N VAL A 98 -6.94 9.90 31.19
CA VAL A 98 -8.39 9.78 30.96
C VAL A 98 -8.61 9.06 29.65
N ASP A 99 -9.64 8.21 29.57
CA ASP A 99 -9.99 7.53 28.31
C ASP A 99 -10.42 8.54 27.24
N ARG A 100 -9.96 8.32 26.01
CA ARG A 100 -10.31 9.14 24.84
C ARG A 100 -11.59 8.59 24.21
N ASP A 101 -12.72 8.83 24.86
CA ASP A 101 -14.04 8.38 24.43
C ASP A 101 -15.04 9.54 24.28
N ALA A 102 -16.30 9.22 23.98
CA ALA A 102 -17.39 10.20 23.83
C ALA A 102 -17.79 10.92 25.14
N LYS A 103 -17.13 10.68 26.27
CA LYS A 103 -17.34 11.41 27.52
C LYS A 103 -16.41 12.62 27.63
N VAL A 104 -15.47 12.79 26.70
CA VAL A 104 -14.52 13.89 26.73
C VAL A 104 -14.37 14.55 25.36
N LYS A 105 -14.14 15.86 25.35
CA LYS A 105 -13.87 16.66 24.16
C LYS A 105 -12.43 17.15 24.21
N TYR A 106 -11.65 16.79 23.20
CA TYR A 106 -10.29 17.29 23.02
C TYR A 106 -10.27 18.50 22.08
N GLU A 107 -9.50 19.52 22.44
CA GLU A 107 -9.31 20.74 21.67
C GLU A 107 -7.81 21.03 21.57
N THR A 108 -7.36 21.63 20.48
CA THR A 108 -5.96 22.07 20.28
C THR A 108 -5.85 23.60 20.28
N PRO A 109 -4.75 24.17 20.78
CA PRO A 109 -4.48 25.58 20.61
C PRO A 109 -4.20 25.90 19.13
N SER A 110 -4.50 27.12 18.69
CA SER A 110 -4.18 27.55 17.33
C SER A 110 -2.66 27.62 17.11
N LYS A 111 -2.23 27.48 15.85
CA LYS A 111 -0.81 27.61 15.46
C LYS A 111 -0.18 28.91 15.98
N GLY A 112 -0.90 30.03 15.90
CA GLY A 112 -0.43 31.32 16.43
C GLY A 112 -0.23 31.32 17.95
N LYS A 113 -1.08 30.64 18.73
CA LYS A 113 -0.89 30.51 20.19
C LYS A 113 0.32 29.65 20.53
N LEU A 114 0.55 28.58 19.78
CA LEU A 114 1.75 27.75 19.92
C LEU A 114 3.02 28.53 19.57
N SER A 115 3.00 29.34 18.51
CA SER A 115 4.11 30.22 18.15
C SER A 115 4.41 31.24 19.25
N ASN A 116 3.40 31.93 19.78
CA ASN A 116 3.58 32.83 20.92
C ASN A 116 4.15 32.12 22.16
N LEU A 117 3.75 30.87 22.40
CA LEU A 117 4.28 30.06 23.50
C LEU A 117 5.77 29.74 23.32
N LYS A 118 6.19 29.39 22.09
CA LYS A 118 7.60 29.20 21.74
C LYS A 118 8.41 30.47 21.98
N CYS A 119 7.93 31.61 21.48
CA CYS A 119 8.59 32.91 21.67
C CYS A 119 8.75 33.27 23.15
N ALA A 120 7.74 32.98 23.98
CA ALA A 120 7.82 33.23 25.41
C ALA A 120 8.71 32.22 26.16
N ASN A 121 8.89 31.00 25.65
CA ASN A 121 9.60 29.91 26.33
C ASN A 121 10.65 29.24 25.42
N PRO A 122 11.64 30.00 24.90
CA PRO A 122 12.59 29.49 23.93
C PRO A 122 13.44 28.33 24.51
N ASP A 123 13.73 28.34 25.81
CA ASP A 123 14.58 27.32 26.46
C ASP A 123 13.88 25.95 26.59
N TRP A 124 12.54 25.91 26.52
CA TRP A 124 11.77 24.66 26.58
C TRP A 124 11.73 23.94 25.23
N TYR A 125 11.72 24.70 24.15
CA TYR A 125 11.84 24.18 22.80
C TYR A 125 13.32 24.01 22.47
N LYS A 126 14.00 23.07 23.14
CA LYS A 126 15.28 22.57 22.62
C LYS A 126 14.96 21.77 21.36
N PRO A 127 15.30 22.21 20.15
CA PRO A 127 15.17 21.35 18.99
C PRO A 127 16.03 20.11 19.22
N ALA A 128 15.65 18.98 18.60
CA ALA A 128 16.64 17.93 18.31
C ALA A 128 17.89 18.63 17.71
N PRO A 129 19.12 18.19 18.03
CA PRO A 129 20.31 18.86 17.53
C PRO A 129 20.14 19.11 16.04
N SER A 130 20.16 20.40 15.65
CA SER A 130 20.00 20.78 14.25
C SER A 130 20.98 19.96 13.42
N PRO A 131 20.60 19.52 12.21
CA PRO A 131 21.52 18.88 11.28
C PRO A 131 22.80 19.72 11.26
N VAL A 132 23.94 19.07 11.50
CA VAL A 132 25.25 19.73 11.42
C VAL A 132 25.28 20.45 10.08
N LYS A 133 25.29 21.78 10.12
CA LYS A 133 25.38 22.59 8.91
C LYS A 133 26.63 22.10 8.18
N PRO A 134 26.53 21.66 6.91
CA PRO A 134 27.72 21.29 6.16
C PRO A 134 28.69 22.47 6.17
N PRO A 135 30.01 22.22 6.15
CA PRO A 135 31.02 23.26 6.25
C PRO A 135 30.68 24.41 5.31
N ASN A 136 30.67 25.64 5.84
CA ASN A 136 30.33 26.85 5.10
C ASN A 136 31.12 26.90 3.78
N ASP A 137 30.41 26.75 2.67
CA ASP A 137 30.89 27.19 1.37
C ASP A 137 30.50 28.67 1.26
N GLU A 138 31.37 29.54 1.78
CA GLU A 138 31.26 30.99 1.65
C GLU A 138 31.46 31.38 0.19
N THR A 139 30.39 31.40 -0.61
CA THR A 139 30.20 32.23 -1.83
C THR A 139 28.95 31.81 -2.61
N LYS A 140 27.74 31.99 -2.05
CA LYS A 140 26.53 32.08 -2.88
C LYS A 140 25.66 33.26 -2.44
N GLU A 141 25.47 34.18 -3.39
CA GLU A 141 24.52 35.29 -3.31
C GLU A 141 23.15 34.78 -2.89
N GLU A 142 22.58 35.40 -1.85
CA GLU A 142 21.21 35.17 -1.42
C GLU A 142 20.25 35.51 -2.57
N THR A 143 19.64 34.47 -3.14
CA THR A 143 18.58 34.62 -4.13
C THR A 143 17.34 35.18 -3.41
N PRO A 144 16.66 36.21 -3.94
CA PRO A 144 15.52 36.81 -3.27
C PRO A 144 14.44 35.76 -3.00
N SER A 145 13.94 35.73 -1.76
CA SER A 145 12.86 34.83 -1.35
C SER A 145 11.66 34.97 -2.31
N PRO A 146 11.15 33.87 -2.88
CA PRO A 146 10.02 33.92 -3.79
C PRO A 146 8.81 34.52 -3.07
N LYS A 147 8.10 35.41 -3.76
CA LYS A 147 6.87 36.03 -3.24
C LYS A 147 5.87 34.94 -2.83
N PRO A 148 5.10 35.13 -1.74
CA PRO A 148 4.01 34.23 -1.39
C PRO A 148 3.08 34.03 -2.59
N GLN A 149 3.01 32.81 -3.08
CA GLN A 149 2.12 32.45 -4.18
C GLN A 149 0.68 32.48 -3.64
N GLU A 150 -0.23 33.19 -4.32
CA GLU A 150 -1.64 33.18 -3.97
C GLU A 150 -2.17 31.73 -3.92
N PRO A 151 -3.12 31.40 -3.02
CA PRO A 151 -3.71 30.07 -2.98
C PRO A 151 -4.24 29.73 -4.38
N ALA A 152 -3.80 28.60 -4.93
CA ALA A 152 -4.30 28.15 -6.22
C ALA A 152 -5.82 28.01 -6.16
N GLU A 153 -6.53 28.51 -7.17
CA GLU A 153 -7.97 28.29 -7.25
C GLU A 153 -8.27 26.78 -7.26
N PRO A 154 -9.33 26.34 -6.54
CA PRO A 154 -9.67 24.93 -6.48
C PRO A 154 -9.97 24.42 -7.89
N MET A 155 -9.43 23.25 -8.21
CA MET A 155 -9.61 22.63 -9.52
C MET A 155 -11.07 22.26 -9.74
N THR A 156 -11.73 22.91 -10.70
CA THR A 156 -13.11 22.58 -11.06
C THR A 156 -13.15 21.53 -12.16
N TRP A 157 -14.15 20.65 -12.10
CA TRP A 157 -14.38 19.61 -13.09
C TRP A 157 -15.87 19.46 -13.40
N LYS A 158 -16.19 18.81 -14.51
CA LYS A 158 -17.56 18.53 -14.95
C LYS A 158 -17.63 17.14 -15.58
N LEU A 159 -18.59 16.34 -15.12
CA LEU A 159 -18.93 15.06 -15.74
C LEU A 159 -20.05 15.26 -16.76
N GLU A 160 -19.84 14.81 -18.00
CA GLU A 160 -20.81 14.91 -19.09
C GLU A 160 -21.19 13.53 -19.62
N TYR A 161 -22.47 13.17 -19.54
CA TYR A 161 -22.98 11.97 -20.19
C TYR A 161 -23.03 12.13 -21.72
N LYS A 162 -22.51 11.15 -22.45
CA LYS A 162 -22.37 11.15 -23.92
C LYS A 162 -23.30 10.17 -24.63
N GLY A 163 -24.24 9.56 -23.89
CA GLY A 163 -25.08 8.50 -24.42
C GLY A 163 -24.37 7.15 -24.44
N LYS A 164 -25.05 6.14 -24.98
CA LYS A 164 -24.49 4.80 -25.13
C LYS A 164 -23.59 4.70 -26.35
N GLN A 165 -22.42 4.08 -26.20
CA GLN A 165 -21.45 3.91 -27.27
C GLN A 165 -20.90 2.49 -27.31
N ASN A 166 -20.51 2.05 -28.52
CA ASN A 166 -19.67 0.87 -28.67
C ASN A 166 -18.21 1.30 -28.57
N VAL A 167 -17.45 0.63 -27.72
CA VAL A 167 -16.05 0.96 -27.44
C VAL A 167 -15.18 -0.18 -27.96
N SER A 168 -14.26 0.17 -28.84
CA SER A 168 -13.21 -0.72 -29.30
C SER A 168 -11.92 -0.26 -28.62
N ASP A 169 -11.45 -1.03 -27.64
CA ASP A 169 -10.18 -0.76 -26.97
C ASP A 169 -9.17 -1.84 -27.34
N ARG A 170 -8.09 -1.43 -28.01
CA ARG A 170 -7.03 -2.33 -28.47
C ARG A 170 -6.26 -2.96 -27.29
N GLU A 171 -6.22 -2.30 -26.14
CA GLU A 171 -5.48 -2.80 -24.98
C GLU A 171 -6.25 -3.83 -24.18
N LEU A 172 -7.57 -3.79 -24.34
CA LEU A 172 -8.47 -4.83 -23.92
C LEU A 172 -8.68 -5.86 -25.04
N ALA A 173 -7.91 -5.84 -26.15
CA ALA A 173 -8.10 -6.74 -27.30
C ALA A 173 -8.05 -8.19 -26.85
N PRO A 174 -9.19 -8.90 -26.79
CA PRO A 174 -10.21 -8.98 -27.85
C PRO A 174 -11.56 -8.30 -27.57
N TYR A 175 -11.65 -7.37 -26.62
CA TYR A 175 -12.92 -6.95 -26.04
C TYR A 175 -13.56 -5.78 -26.81
N TYR A 176 -14.37 -6.12 -27.81
CA TYR A 176 -15.35 -5.17 -28.37
C TYR A 176 -16.52 -5.02 -27.41
N LEU A 177 -16.58 -3.90 -26.70
CA LEU A 177 -17.60 -3.63 -25.69
C LEU A 177 -18.76 -2.87 -26.33
N LYS A 178 -19.96 -3.44 -26.25
CA LYS A 178 -21.17 -2.88 -26.87
C LYS A 178 -22.00 -2.13 -25.85
N ASN A 179 -22.63 -1.05 -26.32
CA ASN A 179 -23.73 -0.39 -25.61
C ASN A 179 -23.38 0.10 -24.19
N LEU A 180 -22.17 0.61 -23.98
CA LEU A 180 -21.74 1.14 -22.68
C LEU A 180 -22.26 2.57 -22.49
N ASN A 181 -22.69 2.90 -21.27
CA ASN A 181 -22.95 4.28 -20.88
C ASN A 181 -21.61 5.04 -20.82
N THR A 182 -21.44 6.04 -21.69
CA THR A 182 -20.18 6.78 -21.80
C THR A 182 -20.29 8.14 -21.15
N TYR A 183 -19.30 8.48 -20.33
CA TYR A 183 -19.15 9.80 -19.73
C TYR A 183 -17.77 10.40 -20.07
N GLU A 184 -17.71 11.72 -20.16
CA GLU A 184 -16.46 12.48 -20.20
C GLU A 184 -16.33 13.33 -18.94
N LEU A 185 -15.26 13.10 -18.19
CA LEU A 185 -14.86 13.96 -17.08
C LEU A 185 -13.88 15.02 -17.60
N LYS A 186 -14.28 16.29 -17.52
CA LYS A 186 -13.53 17.44 -18.03
C LYS A 186 -13.05 18.32 -16.89
N PHE A 187 -11.77 18.62 -16.86
CA PHE A 187 -11.18 19.66 -16.02
C PHE A 187 -11.13 20.99 -16.78
N GLN A 188 -10.79 22.08 -16.10
CA GLN A 188 -10.57 23.40 -16.72
C GLN A 188 -9.51 23.35 -17.83
N THR A 189 -8.53 22.48 -17.66
CA THR A 189 -7.37 22.28 -18.54
C THR A 189 -7.15 20.78 -18.77
N GLY A 190 -6.48 20.45 -19.87
CA GLY A 190 -6.14 19.07 -20.22
C GLY A 190 -7.20 18.30 -21.02
N TYR A 191 -6.97 17.01 -21.16
CA TYR A 191 -7.77 16.11 -21.98
C TYR A 191 -8.90 15.48 -21.17
N PRO A 192 -10.08 15.25 -21.80
CA PRO A 192 -11.17 14.59 -21.12
C PRO A 192 -10.80 13.15 -20.76
N ILE A 193 -11.09 12.78 -19.51
CA ILE A 193 -11.02 11.40 -19.05
C ILE A 193 -12.29 10.69 -19.47
N LYS A 194 -12.17 9.50 -20.07
CA LYS A 194 -13.31 8.72 -20.54
C LYS A 194 -13.70 7.67 -19.50
N ILE A 195 -14.99 7.56 -19.23
CA ILE A 195 -15.54 6.62 -18.28
C ILE A 195 -16.63 5.82 -18.99
N TYR A 196 -16.55 4.49 -18.90
CA TYR A 196 -17.50 3.58 -19.53
C TYR A 196 -18.14 2.69 -18.47
N VAL A 197 -19.47 2.64 -18.46
CA VAL A 197 -20.25 1.95 -17.42
C VAL A 197 -21.29 1.05 -18.06
N THR A 198 -21.34 -0.21 -17.66
CA THR A 198 -22.37 -1.16 -18.12
C THR A 198 -23.72 -0.91 -17.43
N ASP A 199 -24.81 -1.36 -18.06
CA ASP A 199 -26.16 -1.18 -17.49
C ASP A 199 -26.35 -1.96 -16.19
N ASP A 200 -25.82 -3.18 -16.13
CA ASP A 200 -25.88 -4.04 -14.94
C ASP A 200 -25.10 -3.45 -13.75
N TYR A 201 -23.97 -2.79 -13.98
CA TYR A 201 -23.28 -2.02 -12.94
C TYR A 201 -24.19 -0.90 -12.39
N ILE A 202 -24.81 -0.10 -13.26
CA ILE A 202 -25.72 0.97 -12.83
C ILE A 202 -26.92 0.40 -12.08
N ASN A 203 -27.51 -0.69 -12.57
CA ASN A 203 -28.63 -1.36 -11.91
C ASN A 203 -28.26 -1.89 -10.52
N ARG A 204 -27.03 -2.41 -10.36
CA ARG A 204 -26.55 -2.98 -9.10
C ARG A 204 -26.16 -1.93 -8.07
N PHE A 205 -25.44 -0.89 -8.48
CA PHE A 205 -24.84 0.07 -7.55
C PHE A 205 -25.52 1.43 -7.49
N GLY A 206 -26.38 1.72 -8.46
CA GLY A 206 -27.02 3.02 -8.66
C GLY A 206 -26.20 3.93 -9.58
N GLU A 207 -26.90 4.83 -10.27
CA GLU A 207 -26.25 5.86 -11.10
C GLU A 207 -25.34 6.75 -10.24
N GLY A 208 -24.16 7.02 -10.80
CA GLY A 208 -23.12 7.86 -10.23
C GLY A 208 -22.19 7.18 -9.24
N TYR A 209 -22.47 5.94 -8.84
CA TYR A 209 -21.69 5.29 -7.79
C TYR A 209 -20.21 5.09 -8.18
N ALA A 210 -19.33 5.63 -7.34
CA ALA A 210 -17.86 5.72 -7.48
C ALA A 210 -17.36 6.61 -8.65
N TYR A 211 -17.97 6.54 -9.83
CA TYR A 211 -17.43 7.23 -11.01
C TYR A 211 -17.70 8.75 -11.05
N GLU A 212 -18.70 9.26 -10.33
CA GLU A 212 -18.88 10.71 -10.16
C GLU A 212 -17.82 11.34 -9.26
N GLU A 213 -17.23 10.55 -8.37
CA GLU A 213 -16.23 11.00 -7.39
C GLU A 213 -14.81 11.06 -7.96
N ILE A 214 -14.59 10.50 -9.17
CA ILE A 214 -13.28 10.51 -9.85
C ILE A 214 -12.75 11.94 -9.98
N GLY A 215 -13.62 12.92 -10.27
CA GLY A 215 -13.21 14.33 -10.37
C GLY A 215 -12.62 14.87 -9.07
N GLU A 216 -13.21 14.53 -7.92
CA GLU A 216 -12.73 14.94 -6.60
C GLU A 216 -11.43 14.21 -6.23
N MET A 217 -11.35 12.90 -6.49
CA MET A 217 -10.15 12.09 -6.25
C MET A 217 -8.96 12.65 -7.04
N MET A 218 -9.16 12.92 -8.34
CA MET A 218 -8.14 13.50 -9.21
C MET A 218 -7.71 14.89 -8.76
N ALA A 219 -8.67 15.76 -8.39
CA ALA A 219 -8.36 17.10 -7.89
C ALA A 219 -7.55 17.06 -6.60
N SER A 220 -7.93 16.19 -5.65
CA SER A 220 -7.24 15.98 -4.38
C SER A 220 -5.80 15.50 -4.60
N LEU A 221 -5.62 14.50 -5.45
CA LEU A 221 -4.29 13.98 -5.78
C LEU A 221 -3.45 15.00 -6.53
N SER A 222 -4.02 15.78 -7.45
CA SER A 222 -3.32 16.87 -8.13
C SER A 222 -2.84 17.95 -7.19
N GLU A 223 -3.63 18.29 -6.17
CA GLU A 223 -3.23 19.25 -5.14
C GLU A 223 -2.08 18.72 -4.30
N VAL A 224 -2.14 17.47 -3.85
CA VAL A 224 -1.11 16.86 -2.99
C VAL A 224 0.18 16.60 -3.76
N ARG A 225 0.08 16.03 -4.96
CA ARG A 225 1.22 15.67 -5.81
C ARG A 225 1.79 16.85 -6.61
N LYS A 226 1.12 18.01 -6.58
CA LYS A 226 1.48 19.20 -7.38
C LYS A 226 1.66 18.89 -8.87
N MET A 227 0.85 17.98 -9.42
CA MET A 227 0.93 17.55 -10.81
C MET A 227 -0.45 17.30 -11.42
N LYS A 228 -0.55 17.41 -12.74
CA LYS A 228 -1.82 17.26 -13.48
C LYS A 228 -1.59 16.37 -14.70
N PRO A 229 -1.47 15.04 -14.52
CA PRO A 229 -1.11 14.13 -15.60
C PRO A 229 -2.09 14.17 -16.79
N PHE A 230 -3.37 14.47 -16.54
CA PHE A 230 -4.38 14.64 -17.58
C PHE A 230 -4.19 15.88 -18.48
N GLU A 231 -3.28 16.81 -18.14
CA GLU A 231 -2.89 17.90 -19.05
C GLU A 231 -1.98 17.44 -20.18
N ASP A 232 -1.32 16.28 -20.03
CA ASP A 232 -0.52 15.68 -21.09
C ASP A 232 -1.40 14.80 -21.99
N MET A 233 -1.42 15.10 -23.30
CA MET A 233 -2.15 14.31 -24.31
C MET A 233 -1.71 12.86 -24.34
N LYS A 234 -0.45 12.63 -23.96
CA LYS A 234 0.17 11.32 -23.93
C LYS A 234 -0.26 10.49 -22.72
N SER A 235 -1.03 11.05 -21.80
CA SER A 235 -1.44 10.44 -20.54
C SER A 235 -2.95 10.21 -20.52
N SER A 236 -3.49 9.63 -21.60
CA SER A 236 -4.93 9.38 -21.69
C SER A 236 -5.36 8.39 -20.60
N LEU A 237 -6.48 8.67 -19.93
CA LEU A 237 -7.03 7.83 -18.86
C LEU A 237 -8.45 7.37 -19.20
N ARG A 238 -8.68 6.06 -19.08
CA ARG A 238 -9.97 5.41 -19.31
C ARG A 238 -10.38 4.58 -18.09
N PHE A 239 -11.65 4.68 -17.71
CA PHE A 239 -12.24 3.84 -16.67
C PHE A 239 -13.29 2.91 -17.26
N TYR A 240 -13.32 1.66 -16.80
CA TYR A 240 -14.32 0.67 -17.15
C TYR A 240 -14.99 0.12 -15.88
N PHE A 241 -16.30 0.30 -15.76
CA PHE A 241 -17.10 -0.20 -14.64
C PHE A 241 -18.10 -1.24 -15.13
N TYR A 242 -18.01 -2.46 -14.59
CA TYR A 242 -18.79 -3.61 -15.05
C TYR A 242 -19.04 -4.62 -13.94
N THR A 243 -19.81 -5.66 -14.25
CA THR A 243 -20.04 -6.82 -13.39
C THR A 243 -19.89 -8.10 -14.23
N ASN A 244 -19.87 -9.26 -13.58
CA ASN A 244 -19.89 -10.56 -14.23
C ASN A 244 -21.22 -10.85 -14.93
N GLU A 245 -22.27 -10.09 -14.60
CA GLU A 245 -23.56 -10.11 -15.29
C GLU A 245 -23.52 -9.34 -16.62
N SER A 246 -22.52 -8.47 -16.83
CA SER A 246 -22.39 -7.73 -18.08
C SER A 246 -22.14 -8.68 -19.24
N GLN A 247 -22.79 -8.43 -20.39
CA GLN A 247 -22.44 -9.07 -21.66
C GLN A 247 -21.17 -8.47 -22.28
N THR A 248 -20.16 -8.26 -21.44
CA THR A 248 -18.83 -7.83 -21.85
C THR A 248 -17.91 -9.02 -21.90
N SER A 249 -16.79 -8.85 -22.59
CA SER A 249 -15.72 -9.82 -22.60
C SER A 249 -14.62 -9.49 -21.58
N LEU A 250 -14.83 -8.48 -20.72
CA LEU A 250 -13.92 -8.13 -19.64
C LEU A 250 -13.70 -9.32 -18.67
N PRO A 251 -12.54 -9.40 -17.98
CA PRO A 251 -12.20 -10.52 -17.11
C PRO A 251 -13.20 -10.73 -15.96
N LYS A 252 -13.65 -11.97 -15.70
CA LYS A 252 -14.66 -12.20 -14.65
C LYS A 252 -14.12 -12.22 -13.22
N ASP A 253 -12.83 -12.50 -13.06
CA ASP A 253 -12.24 -12.81 -11.75
C ASP A 253 -11.28 -11.72 -11.23
N SER A 254 -11.13 -10.60 -11.95
CA SER A 254 -10.34 -9.46 -11.46
C SER A 254 -11.18 -8.58 -10.54
N GLN A 255 -10.58 -8.06 -9.47
CA GLN A 255 -11.20 -7.03 -8.61
C GLN A 255 -11.05 -5.66 -9.27
N ALA A 256 -9.81 -5.19 -9.30
CA ALA A 256 -9.37 -4.06 -10.07
C ALA A 256 -8.13 -4.50 -10.84
N PHE A 257 -7.95 -3.95 -12.03
CA PHE A 257 -6.66 -4.02 -12.71
C PHE A 257 -6.43 -2.70 -13.43
N ALA A 258 -5.28 -2.10 -13.16
CA ALA A 258 -4.78 -1.00 -13.95
C ALA A 258 -3.65 -1.48 -14.86
N GLY A 259 -3.73 -1.08 -16.12
CA GLY A 259 -2.74 -1.42 -17.13
C GLY A 259 -2.22 -0.18 -17.84
N TYR A 260 -1.00 -0.29 -18.35
CA TYR A 260 -0.39 0.74 -19.20
C TYR A 260 0.21 0.10 -20.45
N GLN A 261 0.17 0.86 -21.55
CA GLN A 261 0.96 0.55 -22.75
C GLN A 261 1.92 1.71 -23.01
N ASP A 262 3.22 1.40 -23.11
CA ASP A 262 4.18 2.33 -23.71
C ASP A 262 3.89 2.39 -25.22
N ASN A 263 3.21 3.45 -25.65
CA ASN A 263 3.04 3.66 -27.08
C ASN A 263 4.40 4.04 -27.68
N ARG A 264 4.70 3.56 -28.90
CA ARG A 264 5.98 3.84 -29.59
C ARG A 264 6.22 5.33 -29.89
N ASN A 265 5.25 6.20 -29.61
CA ASN A 265 5.30 7.64 -29.80
C ASN A 265 5.49 8.42 -28.48
N GLY A 266 5.87 7.72 -27.41
CA GLY A 266 6.29 8.29 -26.13
C GLY A 266 5.14 8.81 -25.27
N GLY A 267 3.99 8.13 -25.28
CA GLY A 267 2.89 8.32 -24.34
C GLY A 267 2.40 7.02 -23.71
N ARG A 268 1.71 7.14 -22.58
CA ARG A 268 1.19 6.05 -21.76
C ARG A 268 -0.33 6.16 -21.72
N ASP A 269 -0.97 5.33 -22.53
CA ASP A 269 -2.40 5.10 -22.38
C ASP A 269 -2.62 4.26 -21.11
N TYR A 270 -3.34 4.84 -20.15
CA TYR A 270 -3.66 4.20 -18.89
C TYR A 270 -5.13 3.82 -18.85
N TYR A 271 -5.44 2.64 -18.35
CA TYR A 271 -6.80 2.21 -18.14
C TYR A 271 -6.96 1.58 -16.76
N ILE A 272 -8.11 1.80 -16.15
CA ILE A 272 -8.51 1.22 -14.86
C ILE A 272 -9.81 0.47 -15.09
N VAL A 273 -9.81 -0.83 -14.76
CA VAL A 273 -10.95 -1.73 -14.94
C VAL A 273 -11.43 -2.17 -13.57
N MET A 274 -12.69 -1.88 -13.25
CA MET A 274 -13.34 -2.12 -11.96
C MET A 274 -14.49 -3.12 -12.12
N ASN A 275 -14.35 -4.32 -11.54
CA ASN A 275 -15.40 -5.33 -11.54
C ASN A 275 -16.19 -5.30 -10.23
N GLY A 276 -17.41 -4.80 -10.28
CA GLY A 276 -18.27 -4.75 -9.10
C GLY A 276 -18.73 -6.13 -8.61
N SER A 277 -18.62 -7.20 -9.38
CA SER A 277 -19.02 -8.54 -8.93
C SER A 277 -18.10 -9.13 -7.87
N THR A 278 -16.81 -8.79 -7.92
CA THR A 278 -15.77 -9.34 -7.04
C THR A 278 -15.48 -8.45 -5.83
N MET A 279 -16.19 -7.31 -5.71
CA MET A 279 -16.03 -6.32 -4.64
C MET A 279 -17.28 -6.28 -3.76
N PRO A 280 -17.36 -7.08 -2.67
CA PRO A 280 -18.51 -7.09 -1.75
C PRO A 280 -18.54 -5.88 -0.79
N TYR A 281 -17.69 -4.88 -1.01
CA TYR A 281 -17.47 -3.72 -0.16
C TYR A 281 -17.40 -2.43 -0.99
N ASP A 282 -17.34 -1.30 -0.30
CA ASP A 282 -17.15 0.01 -0.92
C ASP A 282 -15.76 0.13 -1.55
N PHE A 283 -15.68 -0.04 -2.87
CA PHE A 283 -14.42 -0.07 -3.61
C PHE A 283 -13.90 1.30 -4.02
N ARG A 284 -14.41 2.41 -3.45
CA ARG A 284 -13.86 3.74 -3.72
C ARG A 284 -12.42 3.90 -3.24
N ALA A 285 -12.04 3.21 -2.15
CA ALA A 285 -10.64 3.11 -1.74
C ALA A 285 -9.79 2.44 -2.84
N THR A 286 -10.24 1.29 -3.37
CA THR A 286 -9.54 0.60 -4.45
C THR A 286 -9.46 1.46 -5.72
N LEU A 287 -10.55 2.15 -6.09
CA LEU A 287 -10.54 3.07 -7.22
C LEU A 287 -9.48 4.18 -7.03
N GLN A 288 -9.42 4.77 -5.85
CA GLN A 288 -8.43 5.80 -5.54
C GLN A 288 -6.99 5.25 -5.54
N HIS A 289 -6.79 4.04 -5.04
CA HIS A 289 -5.51 3.33 -5.12
C HIS A 289 -5.05 3.22 -6.58
N GLU A 290 -5.91 2.77 -7.49
CA GLU A 290 -5.55 2.67 -8.92
C GLU A 290 -5.33 4.03 -9.59
N ILE A 291 -6.10 5.06 -9.20
CA ILE A 291 -5.86 6.44 -9.67
C ILE A 291 -4.48 6.92 -9.21
N TYR A 292 -4.02 6.54 -8.03
CA TYR A 292 -2.69 6.89 -7.55
C TYR A 292 -1.61 6.32 -8.47
N HIS A 293 -1.74 5.06 -8.89
CA HIS A 293 -0.82 4.45 -9.83
C HIS A 293 -0.80 5.19 -11.18
N TYR A 294 -1.93 5.72 -11.65
CA TYR A 294 -1.94 6.61 -12.82
C TYR A 294 -1.05 7.85 -12.61
N PHE A 295 -1.08 8.47 -11.43
CA PHE A 295 -0.17 9.59 -11.12
C PHE A 295 1.28 9.12 -11.15
N ASP A 296 1.61 8.02 -10.47
CA ASP A 296 2.98 7.48 -10.44
C ASP A 296 3.52 7.15 -11.83
N GLN A 297 2.70 6.54 -12.69
CA GLN A 297 3.06 6.23 -14.07
C GLN A 297 3.31 7.45 -14.95
N ASN A 298 2.81 8.62 -14.55
CA ASN A 298 3.03 9.90 -15.23
C ASN A 298 4.06 10.78 -14.50
N THR A 299 4.79 10.23 -13.54
CA THR A 299 5.99 10.85 -12.96
C THR A 299 7.26 10.15 -13.41
N TYR A 300 8.39 10.68 -12.95
CA TYR A 300 9.67 10.00 -13.08
C TYR A 300 9.71 8.63 -12.38
N ILE A 301 8.83 8.34 -11.41
CA ILE A 301 8.80 7.05 -10.70
C ILE A 301 8.41 5.93 -11.66
N GLY A 302 7.33 6.12 -12.43
CA GLY A 302 6.88 5.12 -13.39
C GLY A 302 7.70 5.08 -14.68
N HIS A 303 8.43 6.14 -15.03
CA HIS A 303 9.09 6.23 -16.33
C HIS A 303 10.24 5.21 -16.44
N HIS A 304 10.19 4.34 -17.46
CA HIS A 304 11.11 3.19 -17.63
C HIS A 304 12.59 3.56 -17.49
N GLN A 305 12.96 4.72 -18.03
CA GLN A 305 14.32 5.25 -17.98
C GLN A 305 14.90 5.34 -16.55
N TYR A 306 14.08 5.68 -15.54
CA TYR A 306 14.54 5.85 -14.15
C TYR A 306 14.40 4.58 -13.32
N GLN A 307 13.69 3.55 -13.81
CA GLN A 307 13.43 2.33 -13.05
C GLN A 307 14.73 1.62 -12.67
N ASN A 308 15.74 1.63 -13.54
CA ASN A 308 17.05 1.05 -13.23
C ASN A 308 17.74 1.75 -12.05
N VAL A 309 17.57 3.07 -11.91
CA VAL A 309 18.16 3.84 -10.80
C VAL A 309 17.56 3.40 -9.48
N PHE A 310 16.23 3.29 -9.44
CA PHE A 310 15.51 2.85 -8.26
C PHE A 310 15.78 1.37 -7.95
N GLN A 311 15.92 0.53 -8.98
CA GLN A 311 16.32 -0.87 -8.79
C GLN A 311 17.75 -1.02 -8.26
N ASN A 312 18.68 -0.19 -8.74
CA ASN A 312 20.04 -0.20 -8.22
C ASN A 312 20.09 0.34 -6.78
N TYR A 313 19.19 1.24 -6.42
CA TYR A 313 19.16 1.87 -5.10
C TYR A 313 18.39 1.03 -4.06
N TRP A 314 17.17 0.59 -4.35
CA TRP A 314 16.30 -0.16 -3.43
C TRP A 314 15.92 -1.53 -4.01
N GLY A 315 16.76 -2.16 -4.83
CA GLY A 315 16.49 -3.51 -5.33
C GLY A 315 15.27 -3.63 -6.26
N PRO A 316 15.00 -4.86 -6.76
CA PRO A 316 13.92 -5.11 -7.71
C PRO A 316 12.52 -4.77 -7.15
N ASP A 317 12.38 -4.76 -5.83
CA ASP A 317 11.11 -4.72 -5.11
C ASP A 317 10.77 -3.32 -4.55
N TYR A 318 11.56 -2.29 -4.88
CA TYR A 318 11.35 -0.91 -4.42
C TYR A 318 9.94 -0.36 -4.64
N ARG A 319 9.25 -0.84 -5.68
CA ARG A 319 7.90 -0.40 -6.02
C ARG A 319 6.91 -0.75 -4.93
N PHE A 320 7.17 -1.81 -4.16
CA PHE A 320 6.25 -2.25 -3.14
C PHE A 320 6.10 -1.21 -2.05
N TRP A 321 7.18 -0.85 -1.35
CA TRP A 321 7.07 0.14 -0.26
C TRP A 321 6.68 1.54 -0.78
N LEU A 322 7.21 1.94 -1.95
CA LEU A 322 7.03 3.30 -2.48
C LEU A 322 5.70 3.47 -3.21
N MET A 323 5.42 2.67 -4.24
CA MET A 323 4.21 2.83 -5.05
C MET A 323 2.99 2.27 -4.33
N GLU A 324 3.05 1.02 -3.85
CA GLU A 324 1.90 0.43 -3.15
C GLU A 324 1.67 1.11 -1.80
N GLY A 325 2.73 1.47 -1.06
CA GLY A 325 2.59 2.19 0.21
C GLY A 325 1.97 3.55 0.05
N ALA A 326 2.37 4.29 -0.98
CA ALA A 326 1.79 5.59 -1.27
C ALA A 326 0.36 5.50 -1.82
N ALA A 327 0.07 4.50 -2.66
CA ALA A 327 -1.27 4.23 -3.18
C ALA A 327 -2.25 3.86 -2.05
N GLU A 328 -1.86 2.95 -1.16
CA GLU A 328 -2.59 2.62 0.07
C GLU A 328 -2.74 3.84 0.99
N TYR A 329 -1.68 4.64 1.18
CA TYR A 329 -1.77 5.86 1.98
C TYR A 329 -2.79 6.82 1.37
N SER A 330 -2.81 6.94 0.05
CA SER A 330 -3.71 7.83 -0.65
C SER A 330 -5.17 7.50 -0.40
N CYS A 331 -5.54 6.22 -0.51
CA CYS A 331 -6.93 5.78 -0.47
C CYS A 331 -7.60 5.94 0.89
N TYR A 332 -6.80 6.05 1.96
CA TYR A 332 -7.29 6.24 3.33
C TYR A 332 -7.07 7.65 3.88
N PHE A 333 -6.03 8.37 3.43
CA PHE A 333 -5.61 9.60 4.10
C PHE A 333 -5.56 10.86 3.23
N LEU A 334 -5.48 10.73 1.90
CA LEU A 334 -5.40 11.91 1.02
C LEU A 334 -6.75 12.39 0.49
N HIS A 335 -7.76 11.53 0.45
CA HIS A 335 -9.10 11.92 0.05
C HIS A 335 -10.11 11.17 0.90
N SER A 336 -11.03 11.92 1.51
CA SER A 336 -12.13 11.36 2.29
C SER A 336 -13.40 11.40 1.46
N TYR A 337 -13.85 10.23 1.01
CA TYR A 337 -15.16 10.11 0.36
C TYR A 337 -16.28 9.91 1.40
N PRO A 338 -17.47 10.49 1.17
CA PRO A 338 -18.60 10.43 2.10
C PRO A 338 -19.04 8.99 2.32
N GLU A 339 -19.71 8.70 3.45
CA GLU A 339 -20.24 7.36 3.70
C GLU A 339 -21.21 6.94 2.58
N ASN A 340 -21.02 5.72 2.06
CA ASN A 340 -21.89 5.18 1.04
C ASN A 340 -23.22 4.78 1.66
N THR A 341 -24.22 5.63 1.52
CA THR A 341 -25.58 5.36 1.98
C THR A 341 -26.46 4.73 0.90
N LYS A 342 -25.98 4.59 -0.34
CA LYS A 342 -26.81 4.24 -1.50
C LYS A 342 -27.12 2.75 -1.61
N ASN A 343 -26.17 1.88 -1.31
CA ASN A 343 -26.28 0.43 -1.60
C ASN A 343 -25.86 -0.47 -0.42
N GLY A 344 -25.66 0.10 0.77
CA GLY A 344 -25.36 -0.66 1.99
C GLY A 344 -24.02 -1.39 1.98
N LEU A 345 -23.13 -1.08 1.04
CA LEU A 345 -21.80 -1.66 0.99
C LEU A 345 -20.99 -1.26 2.23
N ARG A 346 -20.31 -2.23 2.82
CA ARG A 346 -19.45 -1.98 3.99
C ARG A 346 -18.27 -1.13 3.55
N LYS A 347 -18.04 -0.01 4.23
CA LYS A 347 -16.83 0.79 4.03
C LYS A 347 -15.64 0.07 4.65
N GLN A 348 -14.65 -0.27 3.84
CA GLN A 348 -13.35 -0.67 4.36
C GLN A 348 -12.68 0.59 4.90
N MET A 349 -12.54 0.67 6.23
CA MET A 349 -11.99 1.86 6.87
C MET A 349 -10.69 1.53 7.57
N VAL A 350 -9.60 2.04 7.01
CA VAL A 350 -8.40 2.29 7.80
C VAL A 350 -8.49 3.72 8.33
N GLN A 351 -8.63 3.83 9.65
CA GLN A 351 -8.63 5.12 10.33
C GLN A 351 -7.19 5.64 10.46
N PRO A 352 -6.97 6.97 10.57
CA PRO A 352 -5.67 7.56 10.85
C PRO A 352 -5.29 7.36 12.32
N ALA A 353 -5.22 6.09 12.71
CA ALA A 353 -4.91 5.61 14.04
C ALA A 353 -4.05 4.36 13.91
N LYS A 354 -2.97 4.31 14.70
CA LYS A 354 -2.01 3.21 14.73
C LYS A 354 -2.71 1.84 14.81
N GLU A 355 -3.70 1.72 15.70
CA GLU A 355 -4.44 0.47 15.93
C GLU A 355 -5.23 0.02 14.69
N SER A 356 -5.75 0.97 13.91
CA SER A 356 -6.49 0.66 12.69
C SER A 356 -5.58 0.18 11.56
N ILE A 357 -4.38 0.76 11.45
CA ILE A 357 -3.36 0.33 10.48
C ILE A 357 -2.85 -1.07 10.84
N ILE A 358 -2.64 -1.34 12.12
CA ILE A 358 -2.29 -2.68 12.61
C ILE A 358 -3.38 -3.70 12.28
N ALA A 359 -4.65 -3.35 12.53
CA ALA A 359 -5.78 -4.22 12.22
C ALA A 359 -5.85 -4.53 10.73
N TYR A 360 -5.59 -3.53 9.88
CA TYR A 360 -5.52 -3.71 8.43
C TYR A 360 -4.38 -4.63 8.01
N ALA A 361 -3.17 -4.43 8.54
CA ALA A 361 -2.02 -5.29 8.27
C ALA A 361 -2.28 -6.75 8.67
N LYS A 362 -2.92 -6.97 9.83
CA LYS A 362 -3.34 -8.32 10.26
C LYS A 362 -4.38 -8.93 9.32
N GLN A 363 -5.37 -8.16 8.89
CA GLN A 363 -6.38 -8.63 7.96
C GLN A 363 -5.75 -9.09 6.63
N GLN A 364 -4.73 -8.39 6.14
CA GLN A 364 -4.01 -8.75 4.91
C GLN A 364 -3.05 -9.93 5.10
N GLY A 365 -2.44 -10.07 6.29
CA GLY A 365 -1.55 -11.19 6.62
C GLY A 365 -2.26 -12.47 7.05
N GLY A 366 -3.59 -12.45 7.17
CA GLY A 366 -4.38 -13.58 7.66
C GLY A 366 -4.13 -13.88 9.15
N ASN A 367 -3.88 -15.15 9.49
CA ASN A 367 -3.64 -15.59 10.87
C ASN A 367 -2.17 -15.46 11.31
N GLU A 368 -1.32 -14.80 10.52
CA GLU A 368 0.09 -14.62 10.81
C GLU A 368 0.29 -13.78 12.09
N LYS A 369 0.98 -14.36 13.07
CA LYS A 369 1.34 -13.66 14.31
C LYS A 369 2.50 -12.69 14.10
N ASP A 370 3.36 -12.96 13.12
CA ASP A 370 4.53 -12.15 12.76
C ASP A 370 4.37 -11.63 11.33
N LEU A 371 4.03 -10.34 11.22
CA LEU A 371 3.79 -9.68 9.94
C LEU A 371 5.08 -9.21 9.25
N LEU A 372 6.19 -9.26 9.97
CA LEU A 372 7.55 -9.08 9.46
C LEU A 372 8.31 -10.37 9.72
N TRP A 373 8.79 -11.01 8.66
CA TRP A 373 9.67 -12.17 8.73
C TRP A 373 10.95 -11.81 9.47
N GLU A 374 11.70 -12.82 9.92
CA GLU A 374 12.99 -12.70 10.65
C GLU A 374 14.13 -12.04 9.82
N ASN A 375 13.79 -11.36 8.72
CA ASN A 375 14.73 -10.63 7.91
C ASN A 375 15.20 -9.38 8.66
N GLU A 376 16.52 -9.22 8.77
CA GLU A 376 17.09 -7.97 9.23
C GLU A 376 16.75 -6.87 8.22
N LEU A 377 15.97 -5.87 8.66
CA LEU A 377 15.59 -4.73 7.85
C LEU A 377 16.75 -3.72 7.80
N ASN A 378 17.50 -3.74 6.70
CA ASN A 378 18.65 -2.86 6.46
C ASN A 378 18.31 -1.69 5.52
N SER A 379 17.31 -1.84 4.67
CA SER A 379 16.85 -0.84 3.71
C SER A 379 15.35 -0.97 3.45
N PHE A 380 14.73 0.06 2.83
CA PHE A 380 13.29 0.01 2.52
C PHE A 380 12.91 -1.12 1.54
N ASP A 381 13.86 -1.65 0.78
CA ASP A 381 13.67 -2.82 -0.10
C ASP A 381 13.32 -4.10 0.66
N ASP A 382 13.86 -4.24 1.88
CA ASP A 382 13.70 -5.46 2.67
C ASP A 382 12.24 -5.68 3.10
N ILE A 383 11.39 -4.65 2.99
CA ILE A 383 9.99 -4.69 3.42
C ILE A 383 9.15 -5.64 2.56
N MET A 384 9.36 -5.68 1.24
CA MET A 384 8.57 -6.59 0.39
C MET A 384 8.86 -8.04 0.78
N ASN A 385 10.15 -8.38 0.87
CA ASN A 385 10.62 -9.68 1.29
C ASN A 385 10.21 -10.01 2.73
N ALA A 386 10.34 -9.08 3.67
CA ALA A 386 9.97 -9.31 5.06
C ALA A 386 8.45 -9.43 5.28
N SER A 387 7.63 -8.78 4.46
CA SER A 387 6.17 -8.76 4.68
C SER A 387 5.41 -9.77 3.83
N GLY A 388 6.06 -10.39 2.83
CA GLY A 388 5.41 -11.29 1.88
C GLY A 388 4.27 -10.61 1.13
N ASN A 389 4.50 -9.38 0.65
CA ASN A 389 3.53 -8.52 -0.03
C ASN A 389 2.34 -8.06 0.84
N ASN A 390 2.54 -7.84 2.13
CA ASN A 390 1.47 -7.32 3.00
C ASN A 390 1.28 -5.80 2.80
N TYR A 391 0.22 -5.43 2.09
CA TYR A 391 -0.15 -4.03 1.82
C TYR A 391 -0.35 -3.20 3.09
N GLY A 392 -0.83 -3.79 4.18
CA GLY A 392 -1.00 -3.06 5.44
C GLY A 392 0.33 -2.76 6.15
N ILE A 393 1.35 -3.61 5.99
CA ILE A 393 2.71 -3.34 6.47
C ILE A 393 3.32 -2.19 5.69
N THR A 394 3.21 -2.22 4.38
CA THR A 394 3.70 -1.17 3.49
C THR A 394 2.97 0.16 3.70
N LEU A 395 1.64 0.15 3.88
CA LEU A 395 0.86 1.31 4.32
C LEU A 395 1.39 1.87 5.65
N SER A 396 1.69 0.99 6.60
CA SER A 396 2.16 1.42 7.92
C SER A 396 3.51 2.13 7.88
N LEU A 397 4.43 1.66 7.02
CA LEU A 397 5.70 2.35 6.79
C LEU A 397 5.44 3.71 6.16
N PHE A 398 4.69 3.77 5.06
CA PHE A 398 4.48 5.02 4.34
C PHE A 398 3.76 6.06 5.21
N TRP A 399 2.80 5.61 6.02
CA TRP A 399 2.14 6.42 7.02
C TRP A 399 3.10 6.93 8.09
N TYR A 400 3.97 6.06 8.64
CA TYR A 400 5.01 6.47 9.59
C TYR A 400 5.96 7.51 9.00
N LEU A 401 6.44 7.28 7.77
CA LEU A 401 7.31 8.23 7.08
C LEU A 401 6.62 9.59 6.91
N THR A 402 5.33 9.58 6.55
CA THR A 402 4.58 10.81 6.34
C THR A 402 4.37 11.57 7.65
N GLU A 403 4.02 10.88 8.74
CA GLU A 403 3.84 11.49 10.06
C GLU A 403 5.16 12.05 10.63
N MET A 404 6.27 11.34 10.43
CA MET A 404 7.55 11.71 11.04
C MET A 404 8.37 12.70 10.21
N TYR A 405 8.29 12.62 8.87
CA TYR A 405 9.16 13.36 7.97
C TYR A 405 8.42 14.24 6.97
N GLY A 406 7.10 14.11 6.86
CA GLY A 406 6.27 14.86 5.91
C GLY A 406 6.26 14.24 4.52
N TYR A 407 5.08 14.28 3.89
CA TYR A 407 4.83 13.70 2.57
C TYR A 407 5.77 14.27 1.49
N GLU A 408 5.94 15.59 1.45
CA GLU A 408 6.79 16.27 0.46
C GLU A 408 8.26 15.85 0.57
N ASN A 409 8.76 15.60 1.79
CA ASN A 409 10.14 15.22 2.01
C ASN A 409 10.43 13.79 1.52
N ILE A 410 9.45 12.88 1.59
CA ILE A 410 9.55 11.54 1.00
C ILE A 410 9.76 11.66 -0.51
N TYR A 411 8.95 12.46 -1.21
CA TYR A 411 9.09 12.63 -2.65
C TYR A 411 10.34 13.41 -3.06
N GLN A 412 10.81 14.35 -2.23
CA GLN A 412 12.09 15.00 -2.44
C GLN A 412 13.25 14.01 -2.31
N TYR A 413 13.18 13.07 -1.36
CA TYR A 413 14.14 11.99 -1.21
C TYR A 413 14.19 11.10 -2.46
N VAL A 414 13.03 10.68 -2.98
CA VAL A 414 12.97 9.87 -4.22
C VAL A 414 13.51 10.65 -5.43
N GLU A 415 13.19 11.94 -5.54
CA GLU A 415 13.71 12.80 -6.59
C GLU A 415 15.24 12.97 -6.50
N ASP A 416 15.76 13.14 -5.30
CA ASP A 416 17.19 13.31 -5.08
C ASP A 416 17.97 12.01 -5.33
N VAL A 417 17.38 10.84 -5.03
CA VAL A 417 17.90 9.53 -5.44
C VAL A 417 18.00 9.46 -6.97
N LYS A 418 16.91 9.78 -7.68
CA LYS A 418 16.89 9.83 -9.15
C LYS A 418 18.00 10.74 -9.69
N ASN A 419 18.05 11.99 -9.23
CA ASN A 419 18.98 13.00 -9.76
C ASN A 419 20.45 12.68 -9.44
N THR A 420 20.72 12.08 -8.28
CA THR A 420 22.09 11.79 -7.83
C THR A 420 22.66 10.53 -8.49
N PHE A 421 21.82 9.50 -8.69
CA PHE A 421 22.27 8.17 -9.08
C PHE A 421 21.86 7.76 -10.51
N TRP A 422 21.27 8.67 -11.30
CA TRP A 422 20.74 8.40 -12.65
C TRP A 422 21.65 7.57 -13.59
N ASN A 423 22.96 7.80 -13.53
CA ASN A 423 23.95 7.13 -14.39
C ASN A 423 24.82 6.08 -13.65
N GLN A 424 24.42 5.66 -12.45
CA GLN A 424 25.20 4.74 -11.63
C GLN A 424 24.65 3.32 -11.72
N SER A 425 25.53 2.37 -12.07
CA SER A 425 25.21 0.94 -12.14
C SER A 425 25.33 0.23 -10.79
N ALA A 426 26.04 0.83 -9.83
CA ALA A 426 26.18 0.32 -8.47
C ALA A 426 26.17 1.50 -7.51
N ILE A 427 25.43 1.36 -6.40
CA ILE A 427 25.27 2.38 -5.38
C ILE A 427 25.64 1.73 -4.05
N SER A 428 26.70 2.24 -3.42
CA SER A 428 27.20 1.67 -2.17
C SER A 428 26.25 1.96 -1.00
N GLN A 429 26.28 1.11 0.04
CA GLN A 429 25.48 1.35 1.24
C GLN A 429 25.80 2.70 1.91
N ILE A 430 27.07 3.14 1.86
CA ILE A 430 27.50 4.44 2.40
C ILE A 430 26.79 5.60 1.67
N GLU A 431 26.61 5.49 0.35
CA GLU A 431 25.90 6.50 -0.44
C GLU A 431 24.40 6.49 -0.14
N LYS A 432 23.81 5.30 0.04
CA LYS A 432 22.42 5.16 0.47
C LYS A 432 22.20 5.82 1.83
N ASP A 433 23.04 5.47 2.81
CA ASP A 433 23.01 6.05 4.16
C ASP A 433 23.16 7.57 4.16
N LYS A 434 24.05 8.12 3.32
CA LYS A 434 24.23 9.57 3.20
C LYS A 434 22.98 10.24 2.64
N MET A 435 22.35 9.63 1.64
CA MET A 435 21.11 10.15 1.06
C MET A 435 19.95 10.06 2.08
N ALA A 436 19.77 8.93 2.75
CA ALA A 436 18.76 8.79 3.80
C ALA A 436 18.97 9.80 4.93
N LYS A 437 20.21 9.99 5.41
CA LYS A 437 20.54 10.98 6.45
C LYS A 437 20.23 12.41 6.03
N LYS A 438 20.37 12.75 4.76
CA LYS A 438 20.03 14.08 4.25
C LYS A 438 18.53 14.39 4.42
N HIS A 439 17.65 13.41 4.22
CA HIS A 439 16.21 13.61 4.26
C HIS A 439 15.58 13.25 5.61
N PHE A 440 16.08 12.23 6.28
CA PHE A 440 15.48 11.68 7.51
C PHE A 440 16.34 11.92 8.76
N GLY A 441 17.56 12.47 8.61
CA GLY A 441 18.52 12.62 9.71
C GLY A 441 19.08 11.28 10.22
N LYS A 442 18.74 10.16 9.56
CA LYS A 442 19.00 8.78 9.96
C LYS A 442 19.31 7.90 8.75
N THR A 443 19.93 6.74 8.95
CA THR A 443 20.01 5.71 7.89
C THR A 443 18.63 5.09 7.65
N GLU A 444 18.40 4.41 6.52
CA GLU A 444 17.14 3.67 6.30
C GLU A 444 16.92 2.60 7.38
N LYS A 445 17.99 1.86 7.73
CA LYS A 445 17.98 0.90 8.84
C LYS A 445 17.50 1.52 10.15
N ASP A 446 18.01 2.69 10.51
CA ASP A 446 17.58 3.38 11.74
C ASP A 446 16.11 3.81 11.66
N VAL A 447 15.65 4.29 10.50
CA VAL A 447 14.24 4.65 10.26
C VAL A 447 13.34 3.42 10.38
N LEU A 448 13.76 2.27 9.84
CA LEU A 448 13.04 1.01 9.93
C LEU A 448 12.96 0.51 11.37
N ASN A 449 14.06 0.59 12.12
CA ASN A 449 14.06 0.24 13.55
C ASN A 449 13.10 1.12 14.35
N ASP A 450 13.11 2.43 14.12
CA ASP A 450 12.14 3.32 14.76
C ASP A 450 10.70 2.98 14.37
N TRP A 451 10.44 2.64 13.10
CA TRP A 451 9.12 2.25 12.59
C TRP A 451 8.62 0.95 13.24
N VAL A 452 9.45 -0.09 13.31
CA VAL A 452 9.11 -1.35 13.99
C VAL A 452 8.79 -1.08 15.46
N GLN A 453 9.61 -0.29 16.14
CA GLN A 453 9.35 0.12 17.52
C GLN A 453 8.07 0.97 17.63
N TYR A 454 7.83 1.86 16.66
CA TYR A 454 6.65 2.71 16.62
C TYR A 454 5.38 1.86 16.58
N PHE A 455 5.37 0.77 15.80
CA PHE A 455 4.22 -0.11 15.72
C PHE A 455 4.14 -1.10 16.88
N ASP A 456 5.25 -1.56 17.47
CA ASP A 456 5.38 -2.41 18.67
C ASP A 456 4.64 -3.77 18.61
N THR A 457 3.71 -3.94 17.67
CA THR A 457 2.84 -5.10 17.50
C THR A 457 3.16 -5.93 16.26
N PHE A 458 4.00 -5.41 15.36
CA PHE A 458 4.51 -6.19 14.22
C PHE A 458 5.66 -7.10 14.62
N ASN A 459 6.25 -6.86 15.79
CA ASN A 459 7.33 -7.64 16.36
C ASN A 459 6.77 -8.44 17.54
N GLY A 460 6.20 -9.62 17.28
CA GLY A 460 5.83 -10.56 18.34
C GLY A 460 7.10 -11.13 18.97
N GLU A 461 7.06 -11.48 20.26
CA GLU A 461 8.15 -12.26 20.88
C GLU A 461 8.30 -13.58 20.11
N LEU A 462 9.46 -13.75 19.48
CA LEU A 462 9.91 -14.95 18.76
C LEU A 462 9.50 -16.22 19.51
N LYS A 463 8.40 -16.85 19.10
CA LYS A 463 8.00 -18.17 19.60
C LYS A 463 8.09 -19.17 18.46
N GLU A 464 9.13 -20.00 18.57
CA GLU A 464 9.40 -21.25 17.86
C GLU A 464 8.68 -21.41 16.53
N ARG A 465 9.39 -20.98 15.49
CA ARG A 465 9.16 -21.31 14.10
C ARG A 465 9.01 -22.83 13.95
N PHE A 466 7.87 -23.27 13.41
CA PHE A 466 7.80 -24.58 12.77
C PHE A 466 8.48 -24.47 11.40
N ASP A 467 9.81 -24.43 11.41
CA ASP A 467 10.60 -24.71 10.21
C ASP A 467 10.31 -26.15 9.81
N ILE A 468 9.41 -26.34 8.85
CA ILE A 468 9.29 -27.63 8.19
C ILE A 468 10.54 -27.77 7.33
N LYS A 469 11.59 -28.31 7.94
CA LYS A 469 12.83 -28.72 7.28
C LYS A 469 12.68 -30.05 6.57
N THR A 470 11.54 -30.72 6.70
CA THR A 470 11.31 -32.06 6.18
C THR A 470 9.98 -32.13 5.46
N GLY A 471 10.00 -32.45 4.17
CA GLY A 471 8.80 -32.74 3.39
C GLY A 471 8.64 -34.25 3.22
N THR A 472 7.80 -34.89 4.06
CA THR A 472 7.55 -36.33 3.97
C THR A 472 6.52 -36.64 2.90
N VAL A 473 6.95 -37.36 1.87
CA VAL A 473 6.05 -37.82 0.80
C VAL A 473 5.22 -38.98 1.34
N ASN A 474 3.90 -38.86 1.29
CA ASN A 474 2.97 -39.94 1.68
C ASN A 474 2.22 -40.57 0.50
N HIS A 475 2.15 -39.91 -0.67
CA HIS A 475 1.61 -40.49 -1.90
C HIS A 475 2.44 -40.08 -3.12
N ILE A 476 2.55 -40.99 -4.09
CA ILE A 476 3.03 -40.72 -5.44
C ILE A 476 1.92 -41.16 -6.40
N MET A 477 1.35 -40.21 -7.14
CA MET A 477 0.14 -40.40 -7.93
C MET A 477 0.42 -40.08 -9.39
N ASN A 478 0.02 -40.97 -10.29
CA ASN A 478 -0.01 -40.68 -11.72
C ASN A 478 -1.18 -39.72 -12.02
N ILE A 479 -1.18 -39.07 -13.18
CA ILE A 479 -2.27 -38.16 -13.57
C ILE A 479 -3.64 -38.85 -13.59
N ASP A 480 -3.69 -40.14 -13.92
CA ASP A 480 -4.90 -40.95 -13.94
C ASP A 480 -5.28 -41.55 -12.58
N ASP A 481 -4.57 -41.20 -11.50
CA ASP A 481 -4.80 -41.79 -10.18
C ASP A 481 -6.21 -41.44 -9.67
N PRO A 482 -6.99 -42.44 -9.20
CA PRO A 482 -8.33 -42.18 -8.66
C PRO A 482 -8.34 -41.34 -7.37
N LEU A 483 -7.20 -41.21 -6.67
CA LEU A 483 -7.05 -40.33 -5.52
C LEU A 483 -7.04 -38.84 -5.93
N LEU A 484 -6.56 -38.52 -7.14
CA LEU A 484 -6.50 -37.14 -7.62
C LEU A 484 -7.89 -36.58 -7.95
N PRO A 485 -8.24 -35.38 -7.44
CA PRO A 485 -9.46 -34.69 -7.83
C PRO A 485 -9.50 -34.36 -9.34
N ALA A 486 -10.70 -34.40 -9.94
CA ALA A 486 -10.86 -34.23 -11.38
C ALA A 486 -10.36 -32.88 -11.92
N ASN A 487 -10.51 -31.79 -11.14
CA ASN A 487 -9.99 -30.47 -11.48
C ASN A 487 -8.46 -30.45 -11.57
N ILE A 488 -7.77 -31.16 -10.66
CA ILE A 488 -6.31 -31.25 -10.65
C ILE A 488 -5.81 -32.07 -11.84
N ARG A 489 -6.51 -33.17 -12.17
CA ARG A 489 -6.20 -33.96 -13.38
C ARG A 489 -6.28 -33.11 -14.64
N GLN A 490 -7.35 -32.34 -14.80
CA GLN A 490 -7.55 -31.47 -15.96
C GLN A 490 -6.43 -30.40 -16.08
N GLU A 491 -5.98 -29.84 -14.96
CA GLU A 491 -4.87 -28.87 -14.95
C GLU A 491 -3.55 -29.52 -15.37
N LEU A 492 -3.27 -30.73 -14.89
CA LEU A 492 -2.08 -31.50 -15.26
C LEU A 492 -2.11 -31.92 -16.74
N GLU A 493 -3.27 -32.27 -17.30
CA GLU A 493 -3.44 -32.65 -18.70
C GLU A 493 -3.13 -31.48 -19.65
N GLY A 494 -3.35 -30.24 -19.21
CA GLY A 494 -2.98 -29.03 -19.94
C GLY A 494 -1.46 -28.78 -20.02
N GLY A 495 -0.67 -29.39 -19.13
CA GLY A 495 0.78 -29.16 -18.98
C GLY A 495 1.69 -30.05 -19.84
N THR A 496 1.13 -30.81 -20.78
CA THR A 496 1.78 -31.92 -21.53
C THR A 496 3.06 -31.57 -22.31
N SER A 497 3.36 -30.30 -22.55
CA SER A 497 4.61 -29.88 -23.20
C SER A 497 5.87 -30.17 -22.36
N ARG A 498 5.72 -30.48 -21.06
CA ARG A 498 6.82 -30.72 -20.12
C ARG A 498 7.24 -32.19 -19.95
N GLY A 499 6.62 -33.12 -20.67
CA GLY A 499 6.88 -34.56 -20.57
C GLY A 499 5.82 -35.32 -19.75
N LYS A 500 6.18 -36.48 -19.19
CA LYS A 500 5.25 -37.27 -18.34
C LYS A 500 5.17 -36.62 -16.95
N LEU A 501 3.97 -36.28 -16.49
CA LEU A 501 3.72 -35.64 -15.20
C LEU A 501 3.21 -36.65 -14.17
N PHE A 502 3.64 -36.50 -12.93
CA PHE A 502 3.07 -37.16 -11.76
C PHE A 502 3.08 -36.22 -10.56
N VAL A 503 2.41 -36.62 -9.48
CA VAL A 503 2.19 -35.81 -8.29
C VAL A 503 2.76 -36.48 -7.05
N VAL A 504 3.41 -35.73 -6.18
CA VAL A 504 3.81 -36.17 -4.84
C VAL A 504 3.04 -35.40 -3.78
N ASN A 505 2.39 -36.11 -2.85
CA ASN A 505 1.66 -35.50 -1.74
C ASN A 505 2.52 -35.47 -0.47
N LEU A 506 2.39 -34.41 0.32
CA LEU A 506 3.14 -34.22 1.56
C LEU A 506 2.28 -34.42 2.81
N LYS A 507 2.90 -35.02 3.84
CA LYS A 507 2.26 -35.35 5.13
C LYS A 507 2.37 -34.21 6.16
N GLU A 508 3.56 -33.64 6.37
CA GLU A 508 3.69 -32.51 7.29
C GLU A 508 3.11 -31.27 6.65
N TRP A 509 1.98 -30.81 7.18
CA TRP A 509 1.33 -29.62 6.68
C TRP A 509 0.62 -28.88 7.79
N ASN A 510 1.00 -27.61 7.99
CA ASN A 510 0.21 -26.72 8.82
C ASN A 510 -0.79 -25.96 7.93
N PRO A 511 -2.10 -26.24 8.02
CA PRO A 511 -3.09 -25.54 7.21
C PRO A 511 -3.13 -24.03 7.46
N ASP A 512 -2.60 -23.56 8.59
CA ASP A 512 -2.56 -22.13 8.93
C ASP A 512 -1.44 -21.35 8.20
N TYR A 513 -0.51 -22.01 7.50
CA TYR A 513 0.70 -21.37 6.93
C TYR A 513 0.99 -21.80 5.47
N ASN A 514 -0.05 -22.23 4.75
CA ASN A 514 0.02 -23.08 3.56
C ASN A 514 1.06 -22.62 2.50
N TYR A 515 0.92 -21.45 1.90
CA TYR A 515 1.71 -21.09 0.71
C TYR A 515 3.15 -20.73 1.05
N LYS A 516 3.40 -20.06 2.18
CA LYS A 516 4.72 -19.53 2.54
C LYS A 516 5.66 -20.62 3.06
N GLN A 517 5.16 -21.57 3.87
CA GLN A 517 5.95 -22.74 4.28
C GLN A 517 6.45 -23.53 3.06
N MET A 518 5.60 -23.66 2.04
CA MET A 518 5.98 -24.32 0.78
C MET A 518 6.90 -23.51 -0.07
N HIS A 519 6.68 -22.21 -0.16
CA HIS A 519 7.55 -21.36 -0.93
C HIS A 519 8.98 -21.44 -0.37
N GLU A 520 9.12 -21.43 0.96
CA GLU A 520 10.42 -21.59 1.61
C GLU A 520 11.01 -22.98 1.41
N PHE A 521 10.27 -24.05 1.69
CA PHE A 521 10.74 -25.43 1.49
C PHE A 521 11.14 -25.64 0.03
N ARG A 522 10.29 -25.22 -0.92
CA ARG A 522 10.57 -25.25 -2.36
C ARG A 522 11.85 -24.49 -2.70
N ASN A 523 12.03 -23.27 -2.21
CA ASN A 523 13.19 -22.45 -2.61
C ASN A 523 14.52 -22.99 -2.07
N LYS A 524 14.49 -23.83 -1.04
CA LYS A 524 15.70 -24.33 -0.38
C LYS A 524 15.96 -25.82 -0.66
N ALA A 525 14.93 -26.65 -0.76
CA ALA A 525 15.08 -28.09 -1.02
C ALA A 525 15.53 -28.39 -2.45
N THR A 526 16.11 -29.59 -2.66
CA THR A 526 16.50 -30.09 -4.00
C THR A 526 15.28 -30.24 -4.91
N TRP A 527 15.45 -29.93 -6.21
CA TRP A 527 14.40 -30.03 -7.25
C TRP A 527 14.57 -31.23 -8.17
N GLU A 528 15.67 -31.95 -8.03
CA GLU A 528 16.02 -33.11 -8.85
C GLU A 528 15.68 -34.40 -8.11
N PHE A 529 15.00 -35.29 -8.81
CA PHE A 529 14.59 -36.59 -8.33
C PHE A 529 15.07 -37.68 -9.29
N GLU A 530 15.18 -38.89 -8.78
CA GLU A 530 15.54 -40.07 -9.54
C GLU A 530 14.53 -41.18 -9.27
N LEU A 531 13.92 -41.70 -10.34
CA LEU A 531 13.06 -42.87 -10.28
C LEU A 531 13.89 -44.12 -10.54
N ARG A 532 13.81 -45.10 -9.64
CA ARG A 532 14.61 -46.33 -9.70
C ARG A 532 13.74 -47.58 -9.63
N ALA A 533 14.06 -48.57 -10.46
CA ALA A 533 13.46 -49.90 -10.43
C ALA A 533 14.55 -50.98 -10.58
N PRO A 534 14.44 -52.13 -9.90
CA PRO A 534 15.45 -53.19 -10.00
C PRO A 534 15.66 -53.68 -11.43
N GLY A 535 16.91 -53.64 -11.92
CA GLY A 535 17.28 -54.10 -13.27
C GLY A 535 17.02 -53.10 -14.39
N GLU A 536 16.42 -51.95 -14.09
CA GLU A 536 16.11 -50.90 -15.06
C GLU A 536 17.09 -49.72 -14.98
N LEU A 537 17.14 -48.92 -16.05
CA LEU A 537 17.84 -47.64 -16.02
C LEU A 537 17.10 -46.65 -15.13
N SER A 538 17.86 -45.91 -14.32
CA SER A 538 17.32 -44.77 -13.57
C SER A 538 16.76 -43.70 -14.50
N VAL A 539 15.68 -43.06 -14.05
CA VAL A 539 14.99 -42.00 -14.79
C VAL A 539 15.03 -40.71 -13.99
N LYS A 540 15.57 -39.64 -14.57
CA LYS A 540 15.60 -38.33 -13.89
C LYS A 540 14.25 -37.64 -13.98
N ALA A 541 13.88 -36.93 -12.93
CA ALA A 541 12.66 -36.16 -12.84
C ALA A 541 12.91 -34.83 -12.10
N GLN A 542 12.07 -33.83 -12.34
CA GLN A 542 12.24 -32.49 -11.79
C GLN A 542 10.92 -31.86 -11.36
N LEU A 543 10.94 -31.07 -10.30
CA LEU A 543 9.79 -30.27 -9.87
C LEU A 543 9.39 -29.27 -10.96
N THR A 544 8.10 -29.14 -11.28
CA THR A 544 7.63 -28.23 -12.37
C THR A 544 7.06 -26.90 -11.88
N GLY A 545 7.07 -26.69 -10.56
CA GLY A 545 6.51 -25.51 -9.90
C GLY A 545 4.99 -25.50 -9.75
N GLY A 546 4.28 -26.49 -10.30
CA GLY A 546 2.85 -26.69 -10.06
C GLY A 546 2.62 -27.21 -8.65
N PHE A 547 1.73 -26.56 -7.92
CA PHE A 547 1.40 -26.85 -6.53
C PHE A 547 -0.12 -26.88 -6.35
N PHE A 548 -0.59 -27.87 -5.59
CA PHE A 548 -2.00 -28.08 -5.32
C PHE A 548 -2.19 -28.15 -3.81
N SER A 549 -3.04 -27.29 -3.25
CA SER A 549 -3.39 -27.26 -1.82
C SER A 549 -4.90 -27.19 -1.62
N ASP A 550 -5.34 -27.45 -0.39
CA ASP A 550 -6.72 -27.26 0.10
C ASP A 550 -7.80 -28.07 -0.66
N SER A 551 -7.37 -29.06 -1.44
CA SER A 551 -8.24 -30.08 -2.01
C SER A 551 -8.24 -31.30 -1.09
N VAL A 552 -9.32 -32.09 -1.14
CA VAL A 552 -9.42 -33.34 -0.39
C VAL A 552 -9.20 -34.48 -1.38
N LEU A 553 -8.19 -35.31 -1.12
CA LEU A 553 -8.01 -36.58 -1.81
C LEU A 553 -9.25 -37.45 -1.60
N THR A 554 -9.54 -38.36 -2.53
CA THR A 554 -10.78 -39.17 -2.43
C THR A 554 -10.82 -40.09 -1.21
N ASN A 555 -9.67 -40.32 -0.54
CA ASN A 555 -9.55 -41.06 0.72
C ASN A 555 -9.80 -40.19 1.98
N GLY A 556 -10.01 -38.87 1.83
CA GLY A 556 -10.24 -37.93 2.92
C GLY A 556 -9.00 -37.17 3.40
N ASP A 557 -7.81 -37.52 2.91
CA ASP A 557 -6.58 -36.78 3.23
C ASP A 557 -6.58 -35.41 2.54
N VAL A 558 -5.88 -34.44 3.12
CA VAL A 558 -5.67 -33.14 2.47
C VAL A 558 -4.58 -33.29 1.41
N LEU A 559 -4.90 -32.88 0.19
CA LEU A 559 -3.97 -32.81 -0.92
C LEU A 559 -3.08 -31.57 -0.75
N ASN A 560 -1.80 -31.79 -0.46
CA ASN A 560 -0.72 -30.80 -0.45
C ASN A 560 0.39 -31.33 -1.32
N ALA A 561 0.33 -31.00 -2.60
CA ALA A 561 0.96 -31.79 -3.63
C ALA A 561 1.77 -30.95 -4.60
N TRP A 562 2.90 -31.52 -5.05
CA TRP A 562 3.70 -30.96 -6.14
C TRP A 562 3.60 -31.81 -7.39
N SER A 563 3.58 -31.15 -8.53
CA SER A 563 3.81 -31.81 -9.81
C SER A 563 5.31 -31.96 -10.09
N ILE A 564 5.69 -33.17 -10.50
CA ILE A 564 7.01 -33.53 -10.97
C ILE A 564 6.89 -33.94 -12.44
N ALA A 565 7.84 -33.50 -13.28
CA ALA A 565 7.96 -33.89 -14.67
C ALA A 565 9.14 -34.84 -14.87
N ILE A 566 8.90 -35.82 -15.74
CA ILE A 566 9.92 -36.61 -16.39
C ILE A 566 10.13 -36.00 -17.79
N PRO A 567 11.29 -35.38 -18.05
CA PRO A 567 11.58 -34.81 -19.36
C PRO A 567 11.41 -35.83 -20.50
N PRO A 568 11.02 -35.41 -21.71
CA PRO A 568 10.78 -36.34 -22.82
C PRO A 568 11.93 -37.31 -23.12
N GLU A 569 13.18 -36.85 -23.00
CA GLU A 569 14.39 -37.65 -23.20
C GLU A 569 14.57 -38.74 -22.13
N GLU A 570 14.16 -38.48 -20.90
CA GLU A 570 14.20 -39.43 -19.78
C GLU A 570 13.02 -40.40 -19.83
N ALA A 571 11.85 -39.96 -20.32
CA ALA A 571 10.64 -40.77 -20.40
C ALA A 571 10.79 -42.04 -21.25
N SER A 572 11.73 -42.06 -22.21
CA SER A 572 12.05 -43.22 -23.05
C SER A 572 12.67 -44.39 -22.28
N LYS A 573 13.21 -44.16 -21.08
CA LYS A 573 13.79 -45.18 -20.20
C LYS A 573 12.74 -45.91 -19.37
N LEU A 574 11.52 -45.36 -19.27
CA LEU A 574 10.43 -45.96 -18.51
C LEU A 574 9.91 -47.21 -19.23
N GLN A 575 9.77 -48.30 -18.48
CA GLN A 575 9.11 -49.52 -18.94
C GLN A 575 7.67 -49.56 -18.44
N SER A 576 6.75 -49.89 -19.35
CA SER A 576 5.32 -50.01 -19.03
C SER A 576 5.09 -51.15 -18.04
N GLY A 577 4.30 -50.89 -16.99
CA GLY A 577 3.97 -51.90 -15.97
C GLY A 577 5.04 -52.12 -14.90
N ILE A 578 6.21 -51.47 -14.99
CA ILE A 578 7.24 -51.52 -13.95
C ILE A 578 6.96 -50.47 -12.86
N ALA A 579 7.15 -50.85 -11.60
CA ALA A 579 7.03 -49.97 -10.45
C ALA A 579 8.36 -49.30 -10.14
N TYR A 580 8.38 -47.97 -10.13
CA TYR A 580 9.55 -47.16 -9.82
C TYR A 580 9.39 -46.50 -8.45
N THR A 581 10.44 -46.58 -7.63
CA THR A 581 10.54 -45.85 -6.36
C THR A 581 11.18 -44.48 -6.59
N LEU A 582 10.79 -43.48 -5.81
CA LEU A 582 11.31 -42.10 -5.91
C LEU A 582 12.48 -41.91 -4.95
N HIS A 583 13.57 -41.37 -5.47
CA HIS A 583 14.80 -41.05 -4.75
C HIS A 583 15.12 -39.57 -4.93
N VAL A 584 15.75 -38.98 -3.94
CA VAL A 584 16.11 -37.57 -3.91
C VAL A 584 17.46 -37.42 -3.24
N ASP A 585 18.26 -36.53 -3.79
CA ASP A 585 19.58 -36.23 -3.25
C ASP A 585 19.49 -34.98 -2.37
N ASN A 586 19.34 -35.18 -1.05
CA ASN A 586 19.17 -34.11 -0.06
C ASN A 586 20.48 -33.36 0.25
N ASN A 587 21.25 -33.04 -0.79
CA ASN A 587 22.60 -32.49 -0.66
C ASN A 587 22.65 -30.99 -0.36
N ASN A 588 21.49 -30.35 -0.19
CA ASN A 588 21.42 -28.90 -0.07
C ASN A 588 20.57 -28.48 1.14
N SER A 589 21.04 -27.41 1.80
CA SER A 589 20.28 -26.46 2.63
C SER A 589 19.65 -26.88 3.97
N GLY A 590 19.78 -28.13 4.44
CA GLY A 590 19.11 -28.54 5.68
C GLY A 590 17.58 -28.59 5.54
N PHE A 591 17.10 -28.69 4.30
CA PHE A 591 15.73 -29.02 3.91
C PHE A 591 15.76 -30.37 3.20
N GLU A 592 15.02 -31.34 3.72
CA GLU A 592 15.11 -32.73 3.32
C GLU A 592 13.75 -33.24 2.83
N TRP A 593 13.75 -33.93 1.70
CA TRP A 593 12.64 -34.76 1.30
C TRP A 593 12.75 -36.11 1.99
N VAL A 594 11.69 -36.55 2.66
CA VAL A 594 11.62 -37.87 3.29
C VAL A 594 10.69 -38.73 2.47
N ILE A 595 11.25 -39.68 1.72
CA ILE A 595 10.48 -40.55 0.83
C ILE A 595 10.46 -41.95 1.43
N SER A 596 9.26 -42.49 1.67
CA SER A 596 9.12 -43.88 2.07
C SER A 596 9.49 -44.82 0.92
N GLU A 597 10.32 -45.82 1.18
CA GLU A 597 10.72 -46.84 0.19
C GLU A 597 9.53 -47.67 -0.34
N GLU A 598 8.41 -47.67 0.38
CA GLU A 598 7.18 -48.37 -0.03
C GLU A 598 6.39 -47.61 -1.11
N LEU A 599 6.71 -46.33 -1.34
CA LEU A 599 6.02 -45.53 -2.34
C LEU A 599 6.63 -45.76 -3.72
N ALA A 600 5.82 -46.36 -4.59
CA ALA A 600 6.18 -46.61 -5.97
C ALA A 600 5.09 -46.12 -6.93
N ILE A 601 5.51 -45.77 -8.14
CA ILE A 601 4.64 -45.36 -9.23
C ILE A 601 4.85 -46.27 -10.44
N THR A 602 3.74 -46.63 -11.10
CA THR A 602 3.75 -47.38 -12.35
C THR A 602 3.26 -46.50 -13.49
N PHE A 603 3.94 -46.58 -14.62
CA PHE A 603 3.55 -45.88 -15.84
C PHE A 603 2.94 -46.87 -16.84
N LYS A 604 1.90 -46.41 -17.54
CA LYS A 604 1.34 -47.12 -18.70
C LYS A 604 2.13 -46.80 -19.96
#